data_AF-A0A6C9W4J3-F1
#
_entry.id   AF-A0A6C9W4J3-F1
#
_cell.length_a   1.000
_cell.length_b   1.000
_cell.length_c   1.000
_cell.angle_alpha   90.00
_cell.angle_beta   90.00
_cell.angle_gamma   90.00
#
_symmetry.space_group_name_H-M   'P 1'
#
loop_
_entity.id
_entity.type
_entity.pdbx_description
1 polymer ?
#
loop_
_entity_poly.entity_id
_entity_poly.type
_entity_poly.pdbx_seq_one_letter_code
_entity_poly.pdbx_strand_id
1 'polypeptide(L)'
;MTSYYYSRSLANVNKLADNTKVAARKLLDWAENSGIEVLIYETIRTKEQQSANVASGASQTMRSYHLVGQALDFVMAKGKTVNWGGYRSANAKKFIAKAKALGFTWGGDWDGFVDNPHLQFEYKGYGTDTFGKGASANVPAKPNTQSNSSLGLVDYMNMNKLDS
;
A
#
# COMPACT_ATOMS: atom_id res chain seq x y z
N MET A 1 15.08 25.10 5.57
CA MET A 1 14.04 24.97 6.61
C MET A 1 13.28 23.70 6.31
N THR A 2 13.08 22.83 7.30
CA THR A 2 12.39 21.56 7.09
C THR A 2 10.89 21.78 6.84
N SER A 3 10.28 21.07 5.90
CA SER A 3 8.83 21.15 5.64
C SER A 3 8.00 20.74 6.85
N TYR A 4 6.80 21.31 6.98
CA TYR A 4 5.96 21.15 8.17
C TYR A 4 5.62 19.68 8.47
N TYR A 5 5.37 18.88 7.44
CA TYR A 5 4.98 17.47 7.60
C TYR A 5 6.15 16.49 7.56
N TYR A 6 7.39 16.93 7.32
CA TYR A 6 8.53 16.02 7.13
C TYR A 6 8.67 14.98 8.25
N SER A 7 8.66 15.41 9.51
CA SER A 7 8.83 14.50 10.66
C SER A 7 7.69 13.48 10.76
N ARG A 8 6.45 13.90 10.48
CA ARG A 8 5.29 13.00 10.46
C ARG A 8 5.39 12.00 9.29
N SER A 9 5.72 12.50 8.11
CA SER A 9 5.95 11.68 6.92
C SER A 9 7.04 10.64 7.16
N LEU A 10 8.15 11.04 7.78
CA LEU A 10 9.26 10.16 8.11
C LEU A 10 8.84 9.06 9.10
N ALA A 11 8.09 9.43 10.14
CA ALA A 11 7.55 8.46 11.11
C ALA A 11 6.64 7.42 10.44
N ASN A 12 5.86 7.82 9.43
CA ASN A 12 5.04 6.90 8.65
C ASN A 12 5.90 6.03 7.72
N VAL A 13 6.84 6.61 6.98
CA VAL A 13 7.79 5.87 6.11
C VAL A 13 8.54 4.79 6.89
N ASN A 14 8.93 5.06 8.13
CA ASN A 14 9.67 4.11 8.97
C ASN A 14 8.89 2.84 9.32
N LYS A 15 7.57 2.82 9.12
CA LYS A 15 6.70 1.65 9.36
C LYS A 15 6.70 0.66 8.20
N LEU A 16 7.12 1.07 7.00
CA LEU A 16 7.08 0.26 5.78
C LEU A 16 7.99 -0.98 5.85
N ALA A 17 7.78 -1.93 4.95
CA ALA A 17 8.65 -3.08 4.71
C ALA A 17 10.05 -2.64 4.27
N ASP A 18 11.08 -3.46 4.48
CA ASP A 18 12.47 -3.01 4.46
C ASP A 18 12.90 -2.36 3.13
N ASN A 19 12.62 -2.99 1.99
CA ASN A 19 13.00 -2.43 0.68
C ASN A 19 12.11 -1.24 0.29
N THR A 20 10.81 -1.35 0.59
CA THR A 20 9.83 -0.28 0.37
C THR A 20 10.20 0.97 1.16
N LYS A 21 10.62 0.81 2.41
CA LYS A 21 11.10 1.87 3.30
C LYS A 21 12.32 2.56 2.75
N VAL A 22 13.29 1.80 2.24
CA VAL A 22 14.48 2.39 1.59
C VAL A 22 14.08 3.25 0.40
N ALA A 23 13.18 2.77 -0.46
CA ALA A 23 12.71 3.53 -1.62
C ALA A 23 11.90 4.77 -1.22
N ALA A 24 10.96 4.62 -0.28
CA ALA A 24 10.13 5.71 0.24
C ALA A 24 10.96 6.78 0.97
N ARG A 25 12.01 6.38 1.69
CA ARG A 25 12.94 7.32 2.35
C ARG A 25 13.69 8.16 1.32
N LYS A 26 14.23 7.52 0.27
CA LYS A 26 14.89 8.24 -0.84
C LYS A 26 13.93 9.22 -1.53
N LEU A 27 12.66 8.85 -1.68
CA LEU A 27 11.63 9.71 -2.26
C LEU A 27 11.34 10.92 -1.37
N LEU A 28 11.14 10.71 -0.06
CA LEU A 28 10.85 11.77 0.90
C LEU A 28 12.03 12.75 1.03
N ASP A 29 13.25 12.24 1.17
CA ASP A 29 14.47 13.06 1.26
C ASP A 29 14.66 13.89 -0.02
N TRP A 30 14.41 13.30 -1.19
CA TRP A 30 14.48 14.02 -2.47
C TRP A 30 13.40 15.12 -2.57
N ALA A 31 12.18 14.85 -2.12
CA ALA A 31 11.08 15.81 -2.16
C ALA A 31 11.39 17.02 -1.27
N GLU A 32 11.88 16.77 -0.06
CA GLU A 32 12.32 17.79 0.89
C GLU A 32 13.43 18.68 0.28
N ASN A 33 14.48 18.05 -0.27
CA ASN A 33 15.60 18.76 -0.91
C ASN A 33 15.17 19.53 -2.17
N SER A 34 14.05 19.16 -2.79
CA SER A 34 13.51 19.83 -3.98
C SER A 34 12.47 20.91 -3.63
N GLY A 35 12.21 21.18 -2.36
CA GLY A 35 11.16 22.11 -1.91
C GLY A 35 9.74 21.63 -2.23
N ILE A 36 9.55 20.32 -2.42
CA ILE A 36 8.25 19.70 -2.67
C ILE A 36 7.73 19.15 -1.34
N GLU A 37 6.87 19.92 -0.69
CA GLU A 37 6.25 19.51 0.57
C GLU A 37 5.17 18.45 0.33
N VAL A 38 5.31 17.31 1.02
CA VAL A 38 4.36 16.19 0.96
C VAL A 38 4.07 15.67 2.36
N LEU A 39 2.83 15.22 2.56
CA LEU A 39 2.47 14.39 3.71
C LEU A 39 2.33 12.94 3.23
N ILE A 40 3.14 12.04 3.79
CA ILE A 40 2.88 10.60 3.72
C ILE A 40 1.82 10.31 4.80
N TYR A 41 0.58 10.09 4.38
CA TYR A 41 -0.61 10.07 5.22
C TYR A 41 -0.81 8.70 5.89
N GLU A 42 -0.87 7.64 5.08
CA GLU A 42 -1.10 6.25 5.52
C GLU A 42 0.00 5.33 4.93
N THR A 43 0.32 4.24 5.64
CA THR A 43 1.33 3.26 5.22
C THR A 43 0.87 1.85 5.56
N ILE A 44 0.71 1.54 6.85
CA ILE A 44 0.27 0.22 7.31
C ILE A 44 -1.23 0.23 7.58
N ARG A 45 -1.90 -0.82 7.11
CA ARG A 45 -3.33 -1.07 7.34
C ARG A 45 -3.51 -2.42 8.02
N THR A 46 -4.48 -2.54 8.93
CA THR A 46 -4.83 -3.85 9.52
C THR A 46 -5.81 -4.61 8.62
N LYS A 47 -5.97 -5.91 8.87
CA LYS A 47 -6.94 -6.74 8.13
C LYS A 47 -8.37 -6.26 8.36
N GLU A 48 -8.69 -5.84 9.58
CA GLU A 48 -10.01 -5.34 9.97
C GLU A 48 -10.32 -4.03 9.24
N GLN A 49 -9.36 -3.10 9.18
CA GLN A 49 -9.51 -1.85 8.44
C GLN A 49 -9.66 -2.09 6.94
N GLN A 50 -8.90 -3.02 6.37
CA GLN A 50 -9.06 -3.38 4.96
C GLN A 50 -10.43 -4.04 4.68
N SER A 51 -10.91 -4.90 5.58
CA SER A 51 -12.23 -5.51 5.47
C SER A 51 -13.33 -4.45 5.52
N ALA A 52 -13.21 -3.44 6.39
CA ALA A 52 -14.14 -2.32 6.45
C ALA A 52 -14.11 -1.49 5.16
N ASN A 53 -12.93 -1.25 4.57
CA ASN A 53 -12.80 -0.54 3.29
C ASN A 53 -13.43 -1.31 2.13
N VAL A 54 -13.31 -2.65 2.12
CA VAL A 54 -13.99 -3.48 1.11
C VAL A 54 -15.50 -3.40 1.28
N ALA A 55 -16.00 -3.52 2.52
CA ALA A 55 -17.42 -3.44 2.82
C ALA A 55 -18.03 -2.07 2.47
N SER A 56 -17.28 -0.98 2.62
CA SER A 56 -17.73 0.37 2.27
C SER A 56 -17.53 0.75 0.80
N GLY A 57 -16.89 -0.11 0.00
CA GLY A 57 -16.55 0.16 -1.40
C GLY A 57 -15.32 1.07 -1.61
N ALA A 58 -14.64 1.47 -0.53
CA ALA A 58 -13.39 2.22 -0.59
C ALA A 58 -12.20 1.36 -1.08
N SER A 59 -12.36 0.03 -1.13
CA SER A 59 -11.41 -0.88 -1.77
C SER A 59 -12.15 -2.01 -2.50
N GLN A 60 -11.57 -2.51 -3.59
CA GLN A 60 -12.17 -3.58 -4.38
C GLN A 60 -11.76 -5.00 -3.94
N THR A 61 -10.71 -5.13 -3.11
CA THR A 61 -10.13 -6.42 -2.77
C THR A 61 -9.48 -6.45 -1.40
N MET A 62 -9.43 -7.62 -0.76
CA MET A 62 -8.64 -7.84 0.44
C MET A 62 -7.13 -7.91 0.18
N ARG A 63 -6.70 -8.04 -1.08
CA ARG A 63 -5.28 -8.06 -1.46
C ARG A 63 -4.74 -6.63 -1.59
N SER A 64 -4.39 -6.01 -0.47
CA SER A 64 -3.89 -4.63 -0.39
C SER A 64 -2.42 -4.57 0.01
N TYR A 65 -1.61 -3.82 -0.75
CA TYR A 65 -0.18 -3.66 -0.46
C TYR A 65 0.10 -2.97 0.89
N HIS A 66 -0.88 -2.26 1.46
CA HIS A 66 -0.78 -1.71 2.82
C HIS A 66 -0.75 -2.79 3.91
N LEU A 67 -1.35 -3.96 3.66
CA LEU A 67 -1.35 -5.08 4.61
C LEU A 67 0.03 -5.73 4.74
N VAL A 68 0.87 -5.59 3.72
CA VAL A 68 2.21 -6.18 3.65
C VAL A 68 3.32 -5.12 3.71
N GLY A 69 2.98 -3.90 4.10
CA GLY A 69 3.93 -2.80 4.28
C GLY A 69 4.60 -2.29 2.99
N GLN A 70 4.01 -2.59 1.83
CA GLN A 70 4.55 -2.27 0.52
C GLN A 70 3.78 -1.14 -0.19
N ALA A 71 2.97 -0.36 0.54
CA ALA A 71 2.27 0.80 -0.02
C ALA A 71 2.25 1.99 0.94
N LEU A 72 2.07 3.17 0.37
CA LEU A 72 1.88 4.42 1.07
C LEU A 72 0.88 5.30 0.32
N ASP A 73 0.12 6.08 1.08
CA ASP A 73 -0.75 7.12 0.53
C ASP A 73 -0.14 8.49 0.82
N PHE A 74 -0.05 9.35 -0.19
CA PHE A 74 0.54 10.68 -0.06
C PHE A 74 -0.45 11.79 -0.45
N VAL A 75 -0.25 12.98 0.09
CA VAL A 75 -0.97 14.19 -0.31
C VAL A 75 -0.01 15.37 -0.41
N MET A 76 -0.22 16.24 -1.40
CA MET A 76 0.58 17.46 -1.56
C MET A 76 0.30 18.43 -0.41
N ALA A 77 1.34 19.07 0.11
CA ALA A 77 1.23 20.02 1.20
C ALA A 77 1.86 21.38 0.87
N LYS A 78 1.51 22.39 1.66
CA LYS A 78 2.20 23.68 1.73
C LYS A 78 2.04 24.22 3.15
N GLY A 79 3.09 24.12 3.96
CA GLY A 79 3.00 24.35 5.39
C GLY A 79 1.96 23.42 6.03
N LYS A 80 0.99 24.00 6.73
CA LYS A 80 -0.06 23.22 7.43
C LYS A 80 -1.17 22.73 6.51
N THR A 81 -1.29 23.28 5.31
CA THR A 81 -2.39 22.98 4.37
C THR A 81 -2.06 21.77 3.52
N VAL A 82 -3.01 20.84 3.39
CA VAL A 82 -2.95 19.70 2.48
C VAL A 82 -3.92 19.88 1.31
N ASN A 83 -3.59 19.36 0.13
CA ASN A 83 -4.40 19.45 -1.07
C ASN A 83 -4.63 18.07 -1.71
N TRP A 84 -5.77 17.45 -1.38
CA TRP A 84 -6.21 16.16 -1.94
C TRP A 84 -6.65 16.22 -3.40
N GLY A 85 -6.80 17.41 -4.01
CA GLY A 85 -7.01 17.57 -5.45
C GLY A 85 -5.72 17.84 -6.23
N GLY A 86 -4.58 17.97 -5.54
CA GLY A 86 -3.34 18.55 -6.08
C GLY A 86 -2.50 17.64 -6.98
N TYR A 87 -2.95 16.43 -7.31
CA TYR A 87 -2.15 15.39 -7.97
C TYR A 87 -1.73 15.70 -9.41
N ARG A 88 -2.38 16.68 -10.06
CA ARG A 88 -2.01 17.15 -11.41
C ARG A 88 -1.17 18.42 -11.42
N SER A 89 -0.80 18.94 -10.24
CA SER A 89 0.11 20.08 -10.12
C SER A 89 1.53 19.74 -10.63
N ALA A 90 2.32 20.77 -10.97
CA ALA A 90 3.70 20.57 -11.41
C ALA A 90 4.56 19.83 -10.36
N ASN A 91 4.40 20.17 -9.09
CA ASN A 91 5.12 19.51 -8.00
C ASN A 91 4.68 18.07 -7.80
N ALA A 92 3.36 17.78 -7.88
CA ALA A 92 2.87 16.40 -7.80
C ALA A 92 3.41 15.56 -8.96
N LYS A 93 3.41 16.07 -10.19
CA LYS A 93 3.96 15.36 -11.35
C LYS A 93 5.44 15.02 -11.16
N LYS A 94 6.25 15.95 -10.62
CA LYS A 94 7.66 15.70 -10.29
C LYS A 94 7.81 14.63 -9.20
N PHE A 95 7.02 14.69 -8.14
CA PHE A 95 7.02 13.71 -7.06
C PHE A 95 6.66 12.31 -7.56
N ILE A 96 5.56 12.19 -8.31
CA ILE A 96 5.10 10.93 -8.90
C ILE A 96 6.14 10.36 -9.87
N ALA A 97 6.70 11.20 -10.75
CA ALA A 97 7.75 10.76 -11.68
C ALA A 97 8.97 10.22 -10.92
N LYS A 98 9.38 10.89 -9.84
CA LYS A 98 10.47 10.40 -8.98
C LYS A 98 10.11 9.07 -8.30
N ALA A 99 8.88 8.93 -7.79
CA ALA A 99 8.41 7.70 -7.18
C ALA A 99 8.49 6.53 -8.18
N LYS A 100 8.00 6.74 -9.41
CA LYS A 100 8.10 5.75 -10.50
C LYS A 100 9.53 5.38 -10.82
N ALA A 101 10.44 6.37 -10.93
CA ALA A 101 11.85 6.13 -11.16
C ALA A 101 12.54 5.34 -10.02
N LEU A 102 11.98 5.35 -8.81
CA LEU A 102 12.42 4.56 -7.67
C LEU A 102 11.77 3.17 -7.60
N GLY A 103 10.88 2.83 -8.53
CA GLY A 103 10.23 1.53 -8.64
C GLY A 103 8.81 1.45 -8.05
N PHE A 104 8.20 2.58 -7.68
CA PHE A 104 6.78 2.59 -7.30
C PHE A 104 5.88 2.57 -8.54
N THR A 105 4.72 1.93 -8.42
CA THR A 105 3.57 2.19 -9.31
C THR A 105 2.63 3.16 -8.60
N TRP A 106 1.88 3.95 -9.39
CA TRP A 106 0.99 4.99 -8.88
C TRP A 106 -0.46 4.68 -9.25
N GLY A 107 -1.35 4.72 -8.25
CA GLY A 107 -2.77 4.41 -8.43
C GLY A 107 -3.50 5.40 -9.34
N GLY A 108 -2.95 6.60 -9.52
CA GLY A 108 -3.47 7.59 -10.46
C GLY A 108 -3.33 7.21 -11.94
N ASP A 109 -2.54 6.18 -12.28
CA ASP A 109 -2.42 5.65 -13.65
C ASP A 109 -3.33 4.44 -13.91
N TRP A 110 -4.08 3.93 -12.93
CA TRP A 110 -4.91 2.75 -13.14
C TRP A 110 -6.12 3.07 -14.05
N ASP A 111 -6.41 2.21 -15.03
CA ASP A 111 -7.48 2.44 -16.03
C ASP A 111 -8.92 2.32 -15.48
N GLY A 112 -9.08 1.87 -14.23
CA GLY A 112 -10.38 1.67 -13.60
C GLY A 112 -10.50 2.44 -12.28
N PHE A 113 -10.16 1.77 -11.17
CA PHE A 113 -10.26 2.34 -9.82
C PHE A 113 -9.14 3.35 -9.55
N VAL A 114 -9.18 4.52 -10.18
CA VAL A 114 -8.13 5.55 -10.05
C VAL A 114 -7.98 5.97 -8.59
N ASP A 115 -6.82 5.68 -8.00
CA ASP A 115 -6.47 6.00 -6.61
C ASP A 115 -5.27 6.96 -6.58
N ASN A 116 -5.55 8.26 -6.70
CA ASN A 116 -4.50 9.28 -6.81
C ASN A 116 -3.55 9.37 -5.59
N PRO A 117 -4.02 9.21 -4.33
CA PRO A 117 -3.11 9.13 -3.18
C PRO A 117 -2.11 7.97 -3.22
N HIS A 118 -2.41 6.88 -3.92
CA HIS A 118 -1.77 5.60 -3.69
C HIS A 118 -0.46 5.39 -4.45
N LEU A 119 0.59 4.98 -3.74
CA LEU A 119 1.83 4.42 -4.29
C LEU A 119 2.07 3.03 -3.72
N GLN A 120 2.37 2.06 -4.58
CA GLN A 120 2.79 0.72 -4.16
C GLN A 120 4.16 0.34 -4.72
N PHE A 121 4.92 -0.42 -3.95
CA PHE A 121 6.26 -0.90 -4.32
C PHE A 121 6.21 -2.41 -4.51
N GLU A 122 6.29 -2.85 -5.77
CA GLU A 122 6.10 -4.25 -6.15
C GLU A 122 7.41 -5.06 -6.02
N TYR A 123 8.07 -4.97 -4.87
CA TYR A 123 9.36 -5.62 -4.62
C TYR A 123 9.28 -7.14 -4.82
N LYS A 124 9.66 -7.62 -6.01
CA LYS A 124 9.53 -9.04 -6.41
C LYS A 124 8.11 -9.60 -6.31
N GLY A 125 7.10 -8.72 -6.23
CA GLY A 125 5.70 -9.06 -6.05
C GLY A 125 5.10 -8.61 -4.72
N TYR A 126 3.91 -9.14 -4.43
CA TYR A 126 3.12 -8.83 -3.24
C TYR A 126 3.55 -9.69 -2.04
N GLY A 127 3.82 -9.05 -0.90
CA GLY A 127 4.16 -9.72 0.35
C GLY A 127 5.55 -10.34 0.37
N THR A 128 6.37 -10.03 -0.63
CA THR A 128 7.74 -10.56 -0.79
C THR A 128 8.80 -9.64 -0.21
N ASP A 129 8.43 -8.42 0.20
CA ASP A 129 9.31 -7.55 0.99
C ASP A 129 9.36 -8.02 2.46
N THR A 130 10.48 -7.80 3.12
CA THR A 130 10.66 -8.19 4.52
C THR A 130 9.88 -7.23 5.41
N PHE A 131 8.84 -7.74 6.07
CA PHE A 131 7.91 -6.95 6.84
C PHE A 131 7.54 -7.66 8.15
N GLY A 132 7.93 -7.06 9.28
CA GLY A 132 7.72 -7.65 10.61
C GLY A 132 8.45 -8.97 10.79
N LYS A 133 9.62 -8.98 11.46
CA LYS A 133 10.28 -10.25 11.82
C LYS A 133 9.32 -11.08 12.68
N GLY A 134 8.64 -12.06 12.06
CA GLY A 134 7.66 -12.95 12.71
C GLY A 134 6.49 -13.43 11.85
N ALA A 135 6.18 -12.80 10.71
CA ALA A 135 5.14 -13.32 9.81
C ALA A 135 5.80 -13.89 8.55
N SER A 136 6.32 -15.12 8.68
CA SER A 136 6.64 -15.93 7.50
C SER A 136 5.39 -15.97 6.64
N ALA A 137 5.45 -15.26 5.52
CA ALA A 137 4.46 -15.30 4.47
C ALA A 137 4.44 -16.71 3.89
N ASN A 138 3.70 -17.63 4.51
CA ASN A 138 3.07 -18.73 3.79
C ASN A 138 2.03 -18.09 2.88
N VAL A 139 2.50 -17.54 1.76
CA VAL A 139 1.65 -17.23 0.62
C VAL A 139 1.62 -18.52 -0.20
N PRO A 140 0.48 -19.22 -0.28
CA PRO A 140 0.38 -20.35 -1.18
C PRO A 140 0.62 -19.83 -2.60
N ALA A 141 1.52 -20.51 -3.32
CA ALA A 141 1.74 -20.28 -4.72
C ALA A 141 0.40 -20.44 -5.48
N LYS A 142 0.26 -19.63 -6.53
CA LYS A 142 -0.85 -19.60 -7.49
C LYS A 142 -1.41 -21.03 -7.74
N PRO A 143 -2.74 -21.26 -7.70
CA PRO A 143 -3.28 -22.55 -8.05
C PRO A 143 -2.99 -22.81 -9.53
N ASN A 144 -2.16 -23.82 -9.79
CA ASN A 144 -2.01 -24.37 -11.13
C ASN A 144 -3.21 -25.31 -11.32
N THR A 145 -4.04 -25.00 -12.29
CA THR A 145 -5.26 -25.74 -12.60
C THR A 145 -4.89 -27.13 -13.10
N GLN A 146 -5.17 -28.16 -12.31
CA GLN A 146 -5.47 -29.52 -12.79
C GLN A 146 -6.30 -30.28 -11.74
N SER A 147 -7.62 -30.27 -11.97
CA SER A 147 -8.60 -31.37 -11.79
C SER A 147 -8.28 -32.46 -10.74
N ASN A 148 -9.04 -32.48 -9.63
CA ASN A 148 -10.17 -33.40 -9.44
C ASN A 148 -10.78 -33.33 -8.01
N SER A 149 -12.08 -33.67 -7.97
CA SER A 149 -12.86 -34.09 -6.79
C SER A 149 -13.53 -32.97 -5.98
N SER A 150 -14.79 -32.68 -6.33
CA SER A 150 -15.74 -31.93 -5.50
C SER A 150 -16.17 -32.76 -4.29
N LEU A 151 -15.87 -32.30 -3.07
CA LEU A 151 -16.56 -32.76 -1.87
C LEU A 151 -17.68 -31.78 -1.55
N GLY A 152 -18.87 -32.32 -1.31
CA GLY A 152 -20.09 -31.56 -1.12
C GLY A 152 -20.17 -30.94 0.27
N LEU A 153 -21.08 -29.97 0.42
CA LEU A 153 -21.34 -29.23 1.65
C LEU A 153 -21.57 -30.13 2.90
N VAL A 154 -21.98 -31.38 2.68
CA VAL A 154 -22.29 -32.37 3.71
C VAL A 154 -21.02 -32.90 4.39
N ASP A 155 -19.91 -33.04 3.67
CA ASP A 155 -18.65 -33.55 4.24
C ASP A 155 -17.99 -32.53 5.17
N TYR A 156 -18.20 -31.23 4.92
CA TYR A 156 -17.67 -30.13 5.73
C TYR A 156 -18.40 -29.99 7.09
N MET A 157 -19.69 -30.31 7.12
CA MET A 157 -20.50 -30.26 8.36
C MET A 157 -20.11 -31.41 9.31
N ASN A 158 -19.92 -32.62 8.78
CA ASN A 158 -19.60 -33.81 9.57
C ASN A 158 -18.19 -33.76 10.21
N MET A 159 -17.20 -33.14 9.55
CA MET A 159 -15.85 -33.01 10.10
C MET A 159 -15.75 -32.09 11.32
N ASN A 160 -16.65 -31.11 11.45
CA ASN A 160 -16.58 -30.10 12.50
C ASN A 160 -17.45 -30.41 13.72
N LYS A 161 -18.16 -31.56 13.75
CA LYS A 161 -19.07 -31.95 14.84
C LYS A 161 -19.98 -30.81 15.31
N LEU A 162 -20.47 -30.01 14.36
CA LEU A 162 -21.47 -28.98 14.62
C LEU A 162 -22.85 -29.64 14.54
N ASP A 163 -23.05 -30.67 15.35
CA ASP A 163 -24.38 -31.23 15.62
C ASP A 163 -24.89 -30.63 16.92
N SER A 164 -25.78 -29.64 16.78
CA SER A 164 -27.05 -29.42 17.51
C SER A 164 -27.51 -27.98 17.30
#